data_AF-A0A973INX0-F1
#
_entry.id   AF-A0A973INX0-F1
#
_cell.length_a   1.000
_cell.length_b   1.000
_cell.length_c   1.000
_cell.angle_alpha   90.00
_cell.angle_beta   90.00
_cell.angle_gamma   90.00
#
_symmetry.space_group_name_H-M   'P 1'
#
loop_
_entity.id
_entity.type
_entity.pdbx_description
1 polymer ?
#
loop_
_entity_poly.entity_id
_entity_poly.type
_entity_poly.pdbx_seq_one_letter_code
_entity_poly.pdbx_strand_id
1 'polypeptide(L)'
;VKIDPSQVDQVLANLCVNARDAIHGVGKVTIETDRVVFDEDCRTGHANVLPGDYVMLAVSDDGCGMDRHTMDRIFEPFFTTKEAGRGTGLGLSTVHGIVTQNGGVIHFYSEPGKGTTCKIYLPRHPGEPCEPEPPRVGEIPSGRGERVLVAEDDDSILNMTARMLERLGYSVLKAGMPGEALRLVKEHPGEIHLLITDVIMPEMNGQDLAERCRAARPGMKCLFMSGYTASIIAHRGVIDKDGLSFIQKPFSMRELASRVREMLDDHPQPAARKDLSKKSGGA
;
A
#
# COMPACT_ATOMS: atom_id res chain seq x y z
N VAL A 1 9.99 17.62 4.88
CA VAL A 1 9.12 16.81 5.79
C VAL A 1 9.72 15.43 5.93
N LYS A 2 9.47 14.69 7.02
CA LYS A 2 9.94 13.30 7.19
C LYS A 2 8.74 12.37 7.09
N ILE A 3 8.49 11.87 5.88
CA ILE A 3 7.38 10.98 5.54
C ILE A 3 7.86 10.01 4.45
N ASP A 4 7.33 8.80 4.45
CA ASP A 4 7.59 7.83 3.39
C ASP A 4 6.98 8.33 2.06
N PRO A 5 7.74 8.40 0.95
CA PRO A 5 7.21 8.81 -0.36
C PRO A 5 5.96 8.03 -0.80
N SER A 6 5.90 6.72 -0.51
CA SER A 6 4.75 5.87 -0.85
C SER A 6 3.46 6.31 -0.13
N GLN A 7 3.59 6.83 1.09
CA GLN A 7 2.47 7.38 1.85
C GLN A 7 1.98 8.70 1.26
N VAL A 8 2.88 9.54 0.72
CA VAL A 8 2.50 10.76 0.00
C VAL A 8 1.75 10.41 -1.28
N ASP A 9 2.25 9.44 -2.03
CA ASP A 9 1.59 8.94 -3.24
C ASP A 9 0.19 8.40 -2.95
N GLN A 10 0.02 7.65 -1.85
CA GLN A 10 -1.28 7.15 -1.42
C GLN A 10 -2.24 8.27 -1.01
N VAL A 11 -1.76 9.29 -0.30
CA VAL A 11 -2.55 10.47 0.06
C VAL A 11 -3.05 11.17 -1.20
N LEU A 12 -2.15 11.45 -2.15
CA LEU A 12 -2.49 12.10 -3.41
C LEU A 12 -3.45 11.25 -4.24
N ALA A 13 -3.21 9.94 -4.38
CA ALA A 13 -4.07 9.04 -5.13
C ALA A 13 -5.50 9.04 -4.56
N ASN A 14 -5.66 8.91 -3.24
CA ASN A 14 -6.97 8.91 -2.59
C ASN A 14 -7.71 10.23 -2.78
N LEU A 15 -7.03 11.38 -2.64
CA LEU A 15 -7.64 12.69 -2.82
C LEU A 15 -8.00 12.94 -4.29
N CYS A 16 -7.12 12.62 -5.23
CA CYS A 16 -7.36 12.79 -6.66
C CYS A 16 -8.47 11.87 -7.21
N VAL A 17 -8.54 10.63 -6.74
CA VAL A 17 -9.64 9.71 -7.11
C VAL A 17 -10.98 10.24 -6.59
N ASN A 18 -11.02 10.74 -5.35
CA ASN A 18 -12.23 11.34 -4.80
C ASN A 18 -12.64 12.61 -5.56
N ALA A 19 -11.68 13.48 -5.89
CA ALA A 19 -11.91 14.67 -6.70
C ALA A 19 -12.48 14.31 -8.08
N ARG A 20 -11.87 13.35 -8.77
CA ARG A 20 -12.35 12.85 -10.08
C ARG A 20 -13.79 12.36 -10.00
N ASP A 21 -14.11 11.57 -8.98
CA ASP A 21 -15.46 11.00 -8.84
C ASP A 21 -16.50 12.06 -8.47
N ALA A 22 -16.09 13.18 -7.86
CA ALA A 22 -16.97 14.31 -7.52
C ALA A 22 -17.19 15.27 -8.70
N ILE A 23 -16.29 15.27 -9.70
CA ILE A 23 -16.39 16.12 -10.88
C ILE A 23 -17.30 15.46 -11.93
N HIS A 24 -18.33 16.17 -12.36
CA HIS A 24 -19.17 15.74 -13.48
C HIS A 24 -18.64 16.31 -14.80
N GLY A 25 -18.21 15.44 -15.71
CA GLY A 25 -17.71 15.85 -17.02
C GLY A 25 -16.29 16.39 -16.96
N VAL A 26 -16.09 17.64 -17.38
CA VAL A 26 -14.77 18.32 -17.35
C VAL A 26 -14.73 19.23 -16.13
N GLY A 27 -13.68 19.08 -15.33
CA GLY A 27 -13.42 19.93 -14.17
C GLY A 27 -11.93 20.08 -13.91
N LYS A 28 -11.60 20.65 -12.76
CA LYS A 28 -10.23 21.02 -12.37
C LYS A 28 -9.89 20.41 -11.03
N VAL A 29 -8.75 19.71 -10.99
CA VAL A 29 -8.07 19.33 -9.74
C VAL A 29 -6.80 20.15 -9.63
N THR A 30 -6.61 20.82 -8.50
CA THR A 30 -5.46 21.69 -8.21
C THR A 30 -4.68 21.08 -7.06
N ILE A 31 -3.37 20.91 -7.24
CA ILE A 31 -2.46 20.45 -6.19
C ILE A 31 -1.50 21.60 -5.89
N GLU A 32 -1.41 21.99 -4.63
CA GLU A 32 -0.60 23.11 -4.19
C GLU A 32 0.29 22.70 -3.02
N THR A 33 1.48 23.29 -2.96
CA THR A 33 2.38 23.12 -1.84
C THR A 33 2.86 24.49 -1.38
N ASP A 34 2.88 24.71 -0.07
CA ASP A 34 3.34 25.97 0.50
C ASP A 34 4.06 25.75 1.84
N ARG A 35 4.84 26.73 2.28
CA ARG A 35 5.40 26.78 3.63
C ARG A 35 4.48 27.62 4.51
N VAL A 36 4.03 27.06 5.62
CA VAL A 36 3.13 27.74 6.55
C VAL A 36 3.76 27.77 7.93
N VAL A 37 3.70 28.92 8.60
CA VAL A 37 4.10 29.07 10.00
C VAL A 37 2.83 29.29 10.80
N PHE A 38 2.56 28.43 11.78
CA PHE A 38 1.47 28.64 12.73
C PHE A 38 2.03 29.32 13.98
N ASP A 39 1.55 30.52 14.28
CA ASP A 39 1.83 31.26 15.51
C ASP A 39 0.80 30.94 16.61
N GLU A 40 1.08 31.39 17.84
CA GLU A 40 0.16 31.17 18.98
C GLU A 40 -1.18 31.91 18.81
N ASP A 41 -1.23 32.95 17.97
CA ASP A 41 -2.41 33.79 17.71
C ASP A 41 -3.33 33.21 16.60
N CYS A 42 -2.85 32.28 15.78
CA CYS A 42 -3.59 31.60 14.71
C CYS A 42 -4.55 30.49 15.17
N ARG A 43 -4.89 30.42 16.46
CA ARG A 43 -5.88 29.45 17.00
C ARG A 43 -7.32 29.71 16.54
N THR A 44 -7.59 30.84 15.86
CA THR A 44 -8.93 31.32 15.53
C THR A 44 -9.60 30.64 14.31
N GLY A 45 -9.03 29.56 13.77
CA GLY A 45 -9.69 28.73 12.74
C GLY A 45 -9.15 27.30 12.59
N HIS A 46 -8.17 26.92 13.42
CA HIS A 46 -7.34 25.73 13.26
C HIS A 46 -7.25 24.97 14.59
N ALA A 47 -8.39 24.49 15.07
CA ALA A 47 -8.45 23.69 16.28
C ALA A 47 -7.53 22.46 16.12
N ASN A 48 -6.53 22.33 17.00
CA ASN A 48 -5.56 21.22 17.11
C ASN A 48 -4.23 21.35 16.34
N VAL A 49 -3.86 22.52 15.80
CA VAL A 49 -2.50 22.74 15.28
C VAL A 49 -1.59 23.31 16.37
N LEU A 50 -0.42 22.69 16.58
CA LEU A 50 0.61 23.22 17.48
C LEU A 50 1.41 24.33 16.77
N PRO A 51 1.87 25.37 17.48
CA PRO A 51 2.74 26.38 16.89
C PRO A 51 4.01 25.76 16.29
N GLY A 52 4.42 26.22 15.12
CA GLY A 52 5.63 25.71 14.46
C GLY A 52 5.72 25.96 12.96
N ASP A 53 6.82 25.49 12.37
CA ASP A 53 7.03 25.45 10.92
C ASP A 53 6.34 24.21 10.32
N TYR A 54 5.49 24.41 9.32
CA TYR A 54 4.81 23.35 8.59
C TYR A 54 5.01 23.48 7.08
N VAL A 55 4.85 22.37 6.38
CA VAL A 55 4.67 22.33 4.93
C VAL A 55 3.22 21.95 4.66
N MET A 56 2.51 22.77 3.89
CA MET A 56 1.16 22.51 3.43
C MET A 56 1.21 21.76 2.10
N LEU A 57 0.40 20.72 1.99
CA LEU A 57 -0.02 20.10 0.73
C LEU A 57 -1.55 20.25 0.63
N ALA A 58 -2.03 20.91 -0.42
CA ALA A 58 -3.46 21.07 -0.66
C ALA A 58 -3.88 20.35 -1.94
N VAL A 59 -5.03 19.68 -1.90
CA VAL A 59 -5.72 19.15 -3.08
C VAL A 59 -7.12 19.72 -3.11
N SER A 60 -7.44 20.41 -4.20
CA SER A 60 -8.70 21.12 -4.40
C SER A 60 -9.38 20.70 -5.69
N ASP A 61 -10.69 20.50 -5.66
CA ASP A 61 -11.53 20.22 -6.83
C ASP A 61 -12.71 21.19 -6.94
N ASP A 62 -13.26 21.29 -8.14
CA ASP A 62 -14.49 22.04 -8.45
C ASP A 62 -15.70 21.12 -8.65
N GLY A 63 -15.70 19.96 -7.98
CA GLY A 63 -16.75 18.96 -8.07
C GLY A 63 -18.05 19.33 -7.34
N CYS A 64 -18.91 18.33 -7.13
CA CYS A 64 -20.23 18.52 -6.53
C CYS A 64 -20.20 18.98 -5.05
N GLY A 65 -19.07 18.83 -4.37
CA GLY A 65 -18.92 19.17 -2.95
C GLY A 65 -19.79 18.34 -2.01
N MET A 66 -19.77 18.67 -0.72
CA MET A 66 -20.45 17.91 0.34
C MET A 66 -21.19 18.84 1.31
N ASP A 67 -22.32 18.35 1.81
CA ASP A 67 -23.04 19.03 2.89
C ASP A 67 -22.36 18.83 4.26
N ARG A 68 -22.85 19.56 5.26
CA ARG A 68 -22.25 19.53 6.60
C ARG A 68 -22.34 18.16 7.27
N HIS A 69 -23.47 17.48 7.11
CA HIS A 69 -23.70 16.17 7.72
C HIS A 69 -22.76 15.10 7.15
N THR A 70 -22.46 15.19 5.86
CA THR A 70 -21.48 14.35 5.17
C THR A 70 -20.08 14.69 5.68
N MET A 71 -19.72 15.97 5.72
CA MET A 71 -18.40 16.45 6.20
C MET A 71 -18.05 15.96 7.60
N ASP A 72 -19.01 15.89 8.52
CA ASP A 72 -18.76 15.45 9.89
C ASP A 72 -18.37 13.95 9.98
N ARG A 73 -18.62 13.18 8.92
CA ARG A 73 -18.44 11.72 8.88
C ARG A 73 -17.40 11.24 7.86
N ILE A 74 -16.82 12.13 7.06
CA ILE A 74 -15.91 11.76 5.95
C ILE A 74 -14.68 10.95 6.36
N PHE A 75 -14.24 11.08 7.61
CA PHE A 75 -13.10 10.34 8.14
C PHE A 75 -13.50 9.04 8.85
N GLU A 76 -14.80 8.75 8.99
CA GLU A 76 -15.28 7.47 9.51
C GLU A 76 -14.90 6.35 8.53
N PRO A 77 -14.24 5.28 9.00
CA PRO A 77 -13.98 4.12 8.16
C PRO A 77 -15.27 3.55 7.59
N PHE A 78 -15.23 3.15 6.31
CA PHE A 78 -16.36 2.57 5.56
C PHE A 78 -17.52 3.53 5.25
N PHE A 79 -17.46 4.78 5.70
CA PHE A 79 -18.46 5.77 5.31
C PHE A 79 -18.28 6.15 3.85
N THR A 80 -19.35 6.00 3.05
CA THR A 80 -19.37 6.42 1.65
C THR A 80 -20.77 6.85 1.24
N THR A 81 -20.82 7.90 0.42
CA THR A 81 -22.05 8.35 -0.27
C THR A 81 -22.19 7.75 -1.67
N LYS A 82 -21.23 6.91 -2.09
CA LYS A 82 -21.20 6.27 -3.41
C LYS A 82 -22.08 5.01 -3.41
N GLU A 83 -22.52 4.61 -4.60
CA GLU A 83 -23.25 3.35 -4.81
C GLU A 83 -22.45 2.14 -4.31
N ALA A 84 -23.15 1.09 -3.88
CA ALA A 84 -22.54 -0.14 -3.41
C ALA A 84 -21.57 -0.70 -4.46
N GLY A 85 -20.31 -0.93 -4.07
CA GLY A 85 -19.25 -1.42 -4.96
C GLY A 85 -18.44 -0.34 -5.70
N ARG A 86 -18.83 0.94 -5.66
CA ARG A 86 -18.08 2.05 -6.29
C ARG A 86 -17.18 2.84 -5.34
N GLY A 87 -17.26 2.56 -4.04
CA GLY A 87 -16.43 3.19 -3.03
C GLY A 87 -16.25 2.29 -1.83
N THR A 88 -15.00 2.10 -1.40
CA THR A 88 -14.69 1.33 -0.19
C THR A 88 -14.99 2.12 1.09
N GLY A 89 -15.23 3.44 0.97
CA GLY A 89 -15.42 4.34 2.12
C GLY A 89 -14.18 4.54 2.98
N LEU A 90 -13.00 4.19 2.46
CA LEU A 90 -11.77 4.15 3.28
C LEU A 90 -10.75 5.21 2.86
N GLY A 91 -10.83 5.76 1.65
CA GLY A 91 -9.82 6.69 1.13
C GLY A 91 -9.51 7.86 2.07
N LEU A 92 -10.53 8.60 2.54
CA LEU A 92 -10.31 9.73 3.44
C LEU A 92 -9.91 9.31 4.86
N SER A 93 -10.41 8.17 5.35
CA SER A 93 -9.96 7.61 6.64
C SER A 93 -8.48 7.20 6.62
N THR A 94 -8.00 6.69 5.47
CA THR A 94 -6.59 6.34 5.25
C THR A 94 -5.72 7.59 5.17
N VAL A 95 -6.18 8.62 4.44
CA VAL A 95 -5.50 9.93 4.42
C VAL A 95 -5.36 10.49 5.83
N HIS A 96 -6.44 10.47 6.62
CA HIS A 96 -6.42 10.89 8.02
C HIS A 96 -5.41 10.10 8.85
N GLY A 97 -5.42 8.76 8.76
CA GLY A 97 -4.47 7.90 9.46
C GLY A 97 -3.00 8.20 9.13
N ILE A 98 -2.66 8.34 7.84
CA ILE A 98 -1.29 8.66 7.38
C ILE A 98 -0.83 10.01 7.94
N VAL A 99 -1.69 11.03 7.85
CA VAL A 99 -1.34 12.38 8.31
C VAL A 99 -1.14 12.39 9.81
N THR A 100 -2.05 11.82 10.60
CA THR A 100 -1.92 11.74 12.05
C THR A 100 -0.68 10.94 12.47
N GLN A 101 -0.38 9.82 11.80
CA GLN A 101 0.80 9.00 12.08
C GLN A 101 2.11 9.78 11.88
N ASN A 102 2.13 10.70 10.91
CA ASN A 102 3.28 11.55 10.63
C ASN A 102 3.25 12.89 11.40
N GLY A 103 2.43 13.00 12.45
CA GLY A 103 2.34 14.20 13.29
C GLY A 103 1.75 15.42 12.58
N GLY A 104 1.05 15.21 11.47
CA GLY A 104 0.41 16.26 10.70
C GLY A 104 -1.04 16.52 11.10
N VAL A 105 -1.60 17.55 10.49
CA VAL A 105 -3.00 17.98 10.69
C VAL A 105 -3.70 18.11 9.34
N ILE A 106 -4.97 17.72 9.27
CA ILE A 106 -5.81 17.88 8.09
C ILE A 106 -6.88 18.94 8.36
N HIS A 107 -7.01 19.90 7.46
CA HIS A 107 -8.19 20.75 7.37
C HIS A 107 -8.94 20.45 6.08
N PHE A 108 -10.24 20.26 6.21
CA PHE A 108 -11.09 19.85 5.11
C PHE A 108 -12.23 20.85 4.96
N TYR A 109 -12.40 21.37 3.75
CA TYR A 109 -13.43 22.34 3.41
C TYR A 109 -14.19 21.81 2.20
N SER A 110 -15.51 21.84 2.26
CA SER A 110 -16.36 21.46 1.13
C SER A 110 -17.68 22.20 1.24
N GLU A 111 -18.22 22.64 0.12
CA GLU A 111 -19.54 23.23 0.05
C GLU A 111 -20.30 22.66 -1.16
N PRO A 112 -21.60 22.35 -1.03
CA PRO A 112 -22.38 21.83 -2.15
C PRO A 112 -22.30 22.76 -3.37
N GLY A 113 -21.89 22.21 -4.51
CA GLY A 113 -21.75 22.92 -5.78
C GLY A 113 -20.52 23.83 -5.91
N LYS A 114 -19.62 23.88 -4.91
CA LYS A 114 -18.37 24.65 -4.97
C LYS A 114 -17.10 23.79 -4.96
N GLY A 115 -17.26 22.46 -4.85
CA GLY A 115 -16.16 21.52 -4.76
C GLY A 115 -15.58 21.38 -3.35
N THR A 116 -14.39 20.81 -3.30
CA THR A 116 -13.75 20.38 -2.06
C THR A 116 -12.29 20.82 -2.01
N THR A 117 -11.78 21.11 -0.83
CA THR A 117 -10.38 21.45 -0.57
C THR A 117 -9.91 20.73 0.68
N CYS A 118 -8.92 19.86 0.51
CA CYS A 118 -8.22 19.18 1.59
C CYS A 118 -6.83 19.80 1.74
N LYS A 119 -6.53 20.37 2.91
CA LYS A 119 -5.21 20.92 3.26
C LYS A 119 -4.58 20.04 4.33
N ILE A 120 -3.39 19.55 4.04
CA ILE A 120 -2.58 18.70 4.91
C ILE A 120 -1.36 19.50 5.35
N TYR A 121 -1.15 19.61 6.65
CA TYR A 121 -0.02 20.31 7.24
C TYR A 121 0.90 19.27 7.88
N LEU A 122 2.13 19.17 7.41
CA LEU A 122 3.15 18.27 7.94
C LEU A 122 4.26 19.09 8.63
N PRO A 123 4.70 18.70 9.83
CA PRO A 123 5.80 19.39 10.51
C PRO A 123 7.04 19.47 9.62
N ARG A 124 7.61 20.67 9.51
CA ARG A 124 8.86 20.87 8.78
C ARG A 124 9.97 20.18 9.55
N HIS A 125 10.65 19.26 8.90
CA HIS A 125 11.85 18.64 9.47
C HIS A 125 13.03 19.60 9.30
N PRO A 126 13.67 20.07 10.38
CA PRO A 126 14.91 20.85 10.30
C PRO A 126 16.06 19.88 10.05
N GLY A 127 16.25 19.50 8.80
CA GLY A 127 17.46 18.83 8.33
C GLY A 127 18.18 19.74 7.34
N GLU A 128 19.49 19.53 7.16
CA GLU A 128 20.15 19.98 5.93
C GLU A 128 19.33 19.50 4.73
N PRO A 129 19.24 20.28 3.63
CA PRO A 129 18.70 19.77 2.39
C PRO A 129 19.48 18.49 2.10
N CYS A 130 18.82 17.34 2.28
CA CYS A 130 19.29 16.15 1.62
C CYS A 130 19.17 16.56 0.16
N GLU A 131 20.28 16.81 -0.52
CA GLU A 131 20.27 16.78 -1.98
C GLU A 131 19.44 15.56 -2.33
N PRO A 132 18.40 15.68 -3.20
CA PRO A 132 17.65 14.51 -3.58
C PRO A 132 18.69 13.50 -4.03
N GLU A 133 18.96 12.49 -3.20
CA GLU A 133 19.87 11.42 -3.60
C GLU A 133 19.22 10.96 -4.91
N PRO A 134 19.88 11.13 -6.07
CA PRO A 134 19.32 10.65 -7.32
C PRO A 134 18.90 9.23 -7.03
N PRO A 135 17.62 8.86 -7.27
CA PRO A 135 17.02 7.66 -6.71
C PRO A 135 18.03 6.56 -6.93
N ARG A 136 18.66 6.05 -5.85
CA ARG A 136 19.85 5.21 -5.99
C ARG A 136 19.49 4.20 -7.06
N VAL A 137 20.15 4.28 -8.20
CA VAL A 137 20.05 3.28 -9.25
C VAL A 137 20.88 2.09 -8.75
N GLY A 138 20.60 1.64 -7.53
CA GLY A 138 20.80 0.26 -7.19
C GLY A 138 19.90 -0.51 -8.15
N GLU A 139 20.50 -1.50 -8.81
CA GLU A 139 19.81 -2.40 -9.70
C GLU A 139 18.48 -2.82 -9.06
N ILE A 140 17.38 -2.61 -9.77
CA ILE A 140 16.09 -3.11 -9.30
C ILE A 140 16.25 -4.63 -9.22
N PRO A 141 16.04 -5.25 -8.04
CA PRO A 141 16.32 -6.67 -7.90
C PRO A 141 15.51 -7.48 -8.91
N SER A 142 16.18 -8.27 -9.73
CA SER A 142 15.56 -9.09 -10.75
C SER A 142 15.38 -10.53 -10.27
N GLY A 143 14.35 -11.17 -10.79
CA GLY A 143 14.14 -12.59 -10.73
C GLY A 143 15.16 -13.35 -11.59
N ARG A 144 15.37 -14.59 -11.21
CA ARG A 144 16.24 -15.57 -11.86
C ARG A 144 15.42 -16.63 -12.60
N GLY A 145 14.18 -16.28 -13.00
CA GLY A 145 13.22 -17.19 -13.61
C GLY A 145 12.27 -17.89 -12.62
N GLU A 146 12.24 -17.47 -11.34
CA GLU A 146 11.29 -18.01 -10.38
C GLU A 146 9.86 -17.75 -10.84
N ARG A 147 8.98 -18.70 -10.51
CA ARG A 147 7.57 -18.65 -10.86
C ARG A 147 6.73 -18.09 -9.73
N VAL A 148 5.95 -17.06 -10.05
CA VAL A 148 5.04 -16.36 -9.15
C VAL A 148 3.60 -16.55 -9.61
N LEU A 149 2.72 -16.94 -8.71
CA LEU A 149 1.27 -16.97 -8.93
C LEU A 149 0.65 -15.69 -8.37
N VAL A 150 -0.08 -14.94 -9.18
CA VAL A 150 -0.80 -13.72 -8.75
C VAL A 150 -2.30 -14.00 -8.74
N ALA A 151 -2.94 -13.81 -7.59
CA ALA A 151 -4.38 -13.93 -7.38
C ALA A 151 -4.97 -12.57 -7.01
N GLU A 152 -5.80 -12.01 -7.88
CA GLU A 152 -6.36 -10.67 -7.77
C GLU A 152 -7.65 -10.59 -8.59
N ASP A 153 -8.73 -10.10 -8.00
CA ASP A 153 -10.05 -10.00 -8.65
C ASP A 153 -10.22 -8.74 -9.52
N ASP A 154 -9.43 -7.70 -9.27
CA ASP A 154 -9.32 -6.54 -10.17
C ASP A 154 -8.37 -6.84 -11.35
N ASP A 155 -8.94 -6.99 -12.55
CA ASP A 155 -8.19 -7.26 -13.79
C ASP A 155 -7.08 -6.23 -14.08
N SER A 156 -7.28 -4.96 -13.72
CA SER A 156 -6.28 -3.91 -13.93
C SER A 156 -5.07 -4.13 -13.03
N ILE A 157 -5.30 -4.41 -11.76
CA ILE A 157 -4.26 -4.69 -10.76
C ILE A 157 -3.56 -6.00 -11.08
N LEU A 158 -4.31 -7.05 -11.46
CA LEU A 158 -3.77 -8.36 -11.85
C LEU A 158 -2.79 -8.21 -13.02
N ASN A 159 -3.21 -7.54 -14.10
CA ASN A 159 -2.39 -7.35 -15.29
C ASN A 159 -1.23 -6.37 -15.06
N MET A 160 -1.41 -5.35 -14.23
CA MET A 160 -0.32 -4.45 -13.83
C MET A 160 0.77 -5.21 -13.06
N THR A 161 0.38 -5.95 -12.03
CA THR A 161 1.30 -6.72 -11.18
C THR A 161 2.04 -7.78 -11.99
N ALA A 162 1.33 -8.52 -12.84
CA ALA A 162 1.94 -9.51 -13.73
C ALA A 162 2.99 -8.88 -14.65
N ARG A 163 2.67 -7.76 -15.32
CA ARG A 163 3.63 -7.06 -16.20
C ARG A 163 4.85 -6.55 -15.44
N MET A 164 4.67 -6.08 -14.20
CA MET A 164 5.81 -5.66 -13.37
C MET A 164 6.73 -6.84 -13.06
N LEU A 165 6.17 -7.97 -12.62
CA LEU A 165 6.94 -9.19 -12.31
C LEU A 165 7.64 -9.78 -13.54
N GLU A 166 6.97 -9.83 -14.69
CA GLU A 166 7.58 -10.28 -15.96
C GLU A 166 8.76 -9.39 -16.36
N ARG A 167 8.63 -8.07 -16.25
CA ARG A 167 9.73 -7.12 -16.48
C ARG A 167 10.89 -7.28 -15.49
N LEU A 168 10.60 -7.77 -14.30
CA LEU A 168 11.60 -8.09 -13.29
C LEU A 168 12.25 -9.47 -13.53
N GLY A 169 11.82 -10.27 -14.51
CA GLY A 169 12.43 -11.57 -14.82
C GLY A 169 11.77 -12.77 -14.16
N TYR A 170 10.56 -12.62 -13.63
CA TYR A 170 9.76 -13.72 -13.08
C TYR A 170 8.85 -14.36 -14.14
N SER A 171 8.56 -15.65 -13.99
CA SER A 171 7.50 -16.33 -14.74
C SER A 171 6.18 -16.17 -13.98
N VAL A 172 5.15 -15.62 -14.61
CA VAL A 172 3.89 -15.29 -13.91
C VAL A 172 2.75 -16.23 -14.32
N LEU A 173 2.03 -16.76 -13.33
CA LEU A 173 0.71 -17.36 -13.48
C LEU A 173 -0.33 -16.38 -12.94
N LYS A 174 -1.40 -16.14 -13.68
CA LYS A 174 -2.47 -15.20 -13.30
C LYS A 174 -3.74 -15.95 -12.93
N ALA A 175 -4.42 -15.50 -11.88
CA ALA A 175 -5.72 -15.99 -11.47
C ALA A 175 -6.60 -14.80 -11.09
N GLY A 176 -7.74 -14.65 -11.77
CA GLY A 176 -8.74 -13.61 -11.45
C GLY A 176 -9.61 -13.99 -10.26
N MET A 177 -9.58 -15.27 -9.85
CA MET A 177 -10.41 -15.79 -8.76
C MET A 177 -9.62 -16.82 -7.93
N PRO A 178 -9.93 -16.98 -6.63
CA PRO A 178 -9.25 -17.96 -5.78
C PRO A 178 -9.35 -19.40 -6.29
N GLY A 179 -10.49 -19.77 -6.89
CA GLY A 179 -10.67 -21.10 -7.49
C GLY A 179 -9.70 -21.38 -8.64
N GLU A 180 -9.40 -20.38 -9.46
CA GLU A 180 -8.42 -20.50 -10.55
C GLU A 180 -7.00 -20.65 -10.01
N ALA A 181 -6.66 -19.90 -8.96
CA ALA A 181 -5.37 -20.00 -8.29
C ALA A 181 -5.15 -21.43 -7.72
N LEU A 182 -6.15 -22.00 -7.05
CA LEU A 182 -6.10 -23.37 -6.54
C LEU A 182 -5.96 -24.41 -7.66
N ARG A 183 -6.65 -24.21 -8.78
CA ARG A 183 -6.51 -25.08 -9.97
C ARG A 183 -5.09 -25.04 -10.53
N LEU A 184 -4.54 -23.84 -10.72
CA LEU A 184 -3.18 -23.64 -11.20
C LEU A 184 -2.14 -24.27 -10.27
N VAL A 185 -2.32 -24.15 -8.96
CA VAL A 185 -1.42 -24.80 -7.98
C VAL A 185 -1.44 -26.32 -8.10
N LYS A 186 -2.57 -26.93 -8.43
CA LYS A 186 -2.69 -28.40 -8.59
C LYS A 186 -2.17 -28.90 -9.94
N GLU A 187 -2.54 -28.22 -11.02
CA GLU A 187 -2.31 -28.70 -12.39
C GLU A 187 -0.92 -28.34 -12.93
N HIS A 188 -0.30 -27.27 -12.42
CA HIS A 188 0.96 -26.79 -12.97
C HIS A 188 2.12 -27.75 -12.65
N PRO A 189 2.84 -28.28 -13.64
CA PRO A 189 3.83 -29.35 -13.41
C PRO A 189 5.13 -28.86 -12.75
N GLY A 190 5.42 -27.56 -12.80
CA GLY A 190 6.66 -26.98 -12.25
C GLY A 190 6.48 -26.40 -10.85
N GLU A 191 7.59 -25.97 -10.24
CA GLU A 191 7.57 -25.24 -8.97
C GLU A 191 6.89 -23.88 -9.12
N ILE A 192 6.16 -23.48 -8.06
CA ILE A 192 5.59 -22.15 -7.86
C ILE A 192 6.19 -21.67 -6.55
N HIS A 193 7.00 -20.61 -6.61
CA HIS A 193 7.88 -20.21 -5.51
C HIS A 193 7.18 -19.23 -4.57
N LEU A 194 6.28 -18.40 -5.13
CA LEU A 194 5.58 -17.35 -4.40
C LEU A 194 4.14 -17.24 -4.90
N LEU A 195 3.20 -17.21 -3.96
CA LEU A 195 1.85 -16.69 -4.16
C LEU A 195 1.84 -15.19 -3.79
N ILE A 196 1.32 -14.35 -4.67
CA ILE A 196 0.97 -12.96 -4.37
C ILE A 196 -0.55 -12.88 -4.46
N THR A 197 -1.24 -12.53 -3.37
CA THR A 197 -2.71 -12.57 -3.31
C THR A 197 -3.29 -11.32 -2.66
N ASP A 198 -4.42 -10.80 -3.15
CA ASP A 198 -5.21 -9.86 -2.35
C ASP A 198 -5.67 -10.56 -1.05
N VAL A 199 -5.77 -9.79 0.02
CA VAL A 199 -6.38 -10.21 1.29
C VAL A 199 -7.88 -10.39 1.13
N ILE A 200 -8.54 -9.51 0.37
CA ILE A 200 -10.00 -9.53 0.20
C ILE A 200 -10.31 -9.93 -1.23
N MET A 201 -10.97 -11.07 -1.40
CA MET A 201 -11.48 -11.53 -2.69
C MET A 201 -12.87 -12.15 -2.52
N PRO A 202 -13.66 -12.26 -3.59
CA PRO A 202 -14.88 -13.06 -3.61
C PRO A 202 -14.62 -14.53 -3.23
N GLU A 203 -15.63 -15.20 -2.69
CA GLU A 203 -15.63 -16.63 -2.28
C GLU A 203 -14.75 -16.99 -1.06
N MET A 204 -13.48 -16.59 -1.06
CA MET A 204 -12.55 -16.81 0.07
C MET A 204 -11.57 -15.66 0.18
N ASN A 205 -11.11 -15.41 1.41
CA ASN A 205 -10.07 -14.41 1.64
C ASN A 205 -8.68 -14.96 1.21
N GLY A 206 -7.72 -14.06 1.05
CA GLY A 206 -6.36 -14.42 0.65
C GLY A 206 -5.66 -15.36 1.62
N GLN A 207 -6.01 -15.31 2.91
CA GLN A 207 -5.41 -16.17 3.95
C GLN A 207 -5.87 -17.63 3.78
N ASP A 208 -7.16 -17.87 3.59
CA ASP A 208 -7.73 -19.19 3.30
C ASP A 208 -7.13 -19.77 2.02
N LEU A 209 -6.96 -18.92 0.99
CA LEU A 209 -6.29 -19.31 -0.25
C LEU A 209 -4.84 -19.73 0.03
N ALA A 210 -4.08 -18.90 0.74
CA ALA A 210 -2.68 -19.15 1.08
C ALA A 210 -2.50 -20.45 1.89
N GLU A 211 -3.38 -20.73 2.84
CA GLU A 211 -3.34 -21.96 3.63
C GLU A 211 -3.57 -23.20 2.77
N ARG A 212 -4.58 -23.18 1.90
CA ARG A 212 -4.87 -24.29 0.97
C ARG A 212 -3.74 -24.49 -0.04
N CYS A 213 -3.18 -23.39 -0.54
CA CYS A 213 -2.02 -23.37 -1.41
C CYS A 213 -0.78 -23.97 -0.74
N ARG A 214 -0.52 -23.62 0.52
CA ARG A 214 0.59 -24.17 1.33
C ARG A 214 0.39 -25.65 1.65
N ALA A 215 -0.85 -26.07 1.91
CA ALA A 215 -1.17 -27.49 2.09
C ALA A 215 -0.88 -28.33 0.83
N ALA A 216 -1.12 -27.76 -0.36
CA ALA A 216 -0.78 -28.40 -1.63
C ALA A 216 0.72 -28.31 -1.96
N ARG A 217 1.39 -27.21 -1.57
CA ARG A 217 2.81 -26.94 -1.83
C ARG A 217 3.50 -26.32 -0.61
N PRO A 218 4.05 -27.14 0.31
CA PRO A 218 4.59 -26.67 1.59
C PRO A 218 5.75 -25.68 1.50
N GLY A 219 6.48 -25.64 0.38
CA GLY A 219 7.58 -24.69 0.15
C GLY A 219 7.17 -23.34 -0.46
N MET A 220 5.90 -23.17 -0.82
CA MET A 220 5.45 -21.95 -1.49
C MET A 220 5.31 -20.79 -0.48
N LYS A 221 6.04 -19.71 -0.74
CA LYS A 221 5.96 -18.46 0.04
C LYS A 221 4.69 -17.69 -0.31
N CYS A 222 4.25 -16.77 0.54
CA CYS A 222 3.03 -15.98 0.30
C CYS A 222 3.22 -14.50 0.67
N LEU A 223 2.96 -13.61 -0.29
CA LEU A 223 2.91 -12.15 -0.15
C LEU A 223 1.46 -11.69 -0.26
N PHE A 224 0.96 -10.97 0.74
CA PHE A 224 -0.38 -10.41 0.70
C PHE A 224 -0.36 -8.99 0.12
N MET A 225 -1.26 -8.68 -0.80
CA MET A 225 -1.51 -7.32 -1.26
C MET A 225 -2.66 -6.73 -0.46
N SER A 226 -2.52 -5.50 0.05
CA SER A 226 -3.62 -4.85 0.75
C SER A 226 -3.80 -3.39 0.37
N GLY A 227 -5.03 -2.98 0.10
CA GLY A 227 -5.41 -1.57 -0.01
C GLY A 227 -5.52 -0.85 1.34
N TYR A 228 -5.29 -1.53 2.46
CA TYR A 228 -5.43 -0.99 3.82
C TYR A 228 -4.08 -0.91 4.53
N THR A 229 -3.98 -0.01 5.51
CA THR A 229 -2.79 0.07 6.37
C THR A 229 -2.65 -1.18 7.23
N ALA A 230 -1.41 -1.56 7.55
CA ALA A 230 -1.10 -2.73 8.37
C ALA A 230 -1.86 -2.75 9.71
N SER A 231 -2.13 -1.58 10.30
CA SER A 231 -2.91 -1.41 11.54
C SER A 231 -4.38 -1.84 11.40
N ILE A 232 -5.00 -1.58 10.24
CA ILE A 232 -6.41 -1.95 9.98
C ILE A 232 -6.54 -3.45 9.73
N ILE A 233 -5.53 -4.06 9.11
CA ILE A 233 -5.47 -5.51 8.89
C ILE A 233 -5.25 -6.26 10.21
N ALA A 234 -4.40 -5.73 11.09
CA ALA A 234 -4.17 -6.26 12.44
C ALA A 234 -5.44 -6.31 13.29
N HIS A 235 -6.24 -5.24 13.27
CA HIS A 235 -7.49 -5.15 14.03
C HIS A 235 -8.61 -6.08 13.51
N ARG A 236 -8.51 -6.59 12.27
CA ARG A 236 -9.49 -7.52 11.69
C ARG A 236 -9.26 -9.00 12.03
N GLY A 237 -8.31 -9.31 12.92
CA GLY A 237 -8.02 -10.70 13.31
C GLY A 237 -7.36 -11.54 12.22
N VAL A 238 -6.87 -10.90 11.15
CA VAL A 238 -6.07 -11.54 10.08
C VAL A 238 -4.64 -11.83 10.57
N ILE A 239 -4.22 -11.16 11.64
CA ILE A 239 -2.93 -11.36 12.28
C ILE A 239 -3.15 -12.12 13.57
N ASP A 240 -3.27 -13.44 13.45
CA ASP A 240 -3.04 -14.34 14.56
C ASP A 240 -1.90 -15.28 14.13
N LYS A 241 -0.71 -15.03 14.69
CA LYS A 241 0.56 -15.76 14.55
C LYS A 241 1.49 -15.30 13.40
N ASP A 242 2.67 -14.85 13.82
CA ASP A 242 3.98 -14.85 13.13
C ASP A 242 4.03 -14.45 11.63
N GLY A 243 4.53 -13.24 11.35
CA GLY A 243 5.38 -13.01 10.16
C GLY A 243 4.73 -13.03 8.77
N LEU A 244 3.44 -12.69 8.63
CA LEU A 244 2.82 -12.54 7.31
C LEU A 244 3.47 -11.37 6.53
N SER A 245 4.07 -11.66 5.38
CA SER A 245 4.66 -10.65 4.48
C SER A 245 3.56 -9.99 3.65
N PHE A 246 3.54 -8.66 3.60
CA PHE A 246 2.56 -7.91 2.81
C PHE A 246 3.19 -6.77 2.00
N ILE A 247 2.49 -6.35 0.96
CA ILE A 247 2.77 -5.17 0.15
C ILE A 247 1.49 -4.33 0.07
N GLN A 248 1.62 -3.02 0.26
CA GLN A 248 0.48 -2.13 0.27
C GLN A 248 0.16 -1.63 -1.13
N LYS A 249 -1.12 -1.62 -1.52
CA LYS A 249 -1.61 -1.03 -2.77
C LYS A 249 -1.90 0.48 -2.55
N PRO A 250 -1.62 1.35 -3.54
CA PRO A 250 -0.83 1.07 -4.74
C PRO A 250 0.66 0.89 -4.39
N PHE A 251 1.37 0.06 -5.15
CA PHE A 251 2.81 -0.16 -5.01
C PHE A 251 3.56 0.14 -6.30
N SER A 252 4.81 0.57 -6.15
CA SER A 252 5.76 0.77 -7.23
C SER A 252 6.45 -0.54 -7.65
N MET A 253 7.03 -0.56 -8.85
CA MET A 253 7.86 -1.68 -9.33
C MET A 253 9.04 -1.97 -8.40
N ARG A 254 9.64 -0.93 -7.80
CA ARG A 254 10.78 -1.09 -6.89
C ARG A 254 10.36 -1.74 -5.58
N GLU A 255 9.23 -1.34 -5.00
CA GLU A 255 8.70 -1.96 -3.78
C GLU A 255 8.34 -3.42 -4.01
N LEU A 256 7.67 -3.71 -5.13
CA LEU A 256 7.35 -5.08 -5.53
C LEU A 256 8.63 -5.92 -5.70
N ALA A 257 9.63 -5.39 -6.41
CA ALA A 257 10.90 -6.06 -6.61
C ALA A 257 11.60 -6.37 -5.29
N SER A 258 11.73 -5.37 -4.41
CA SER A 258 12.37 -5.54 -3.10
C SER A 258 11.65 -6.57 -2.24
N ARG A 259 10.32 -6.52 -2.16
CA ARG A 259 9.53 -7.45 -1.34
C ARG A 259 9.57 -8.88 -1.85
N VAL A 260 9.40 -9.07 -3.15
CA VAL A 260 9.50 -10.40 -3.76
C VAL A 260 10.89 -10.98 -3.55
N ARG A 261 11.93 -10.14 -3.62
CA ARG A 261 13.32 -10.59 -3.48
C ARG A 261 13.69 -10.93 -2.04
N GLU A 262 13.31 -10.07 -1.09
CA GLU A 262 13.38 -10.33 0.36
C GLU A 262 12.74 -11.68 0.68
N MET A 263 11.52 -11.90 0.18
CA MET A 263 10.81 -13.14 0.41
C MET A 263 11.52 -14.33 -0.20
N LEU A 264 11.95 -14.29 -1.46
CA LEU A 264 12.52 -15.45 -2.13
C LEU A 264 13.93 -15.79 -1.63
N ASP A 265 14.76 -14.80 -1.32
CA ASP A 265 16.16 -14.99 -0.87
C ASP A 265 16.30 -15.38 0.60
N ASP A 266 15.25 -15.25 1.42
CA ASP A 266 15.26 -15.71 2.81
C ASP A 266 15.30 -17.25 2.85
N HIS A 267 16.52 -17.79 2.77
CA HIS A 267 16.88 -19.19 3.01
C HIS A 267 17.62 -19.27 4.36
N PRO A 268 17.20 -20.10 5.32
CA PRO A 268 18.14 -20.64 6.28
C PRO A 268 19.14 -21.51 5.48
N GLN A 269 20.39 -21.07 5.42
CA GLN A 269 21.48 -21.84 4.83
C GLN A 269 21.53 -23.24 5.49
N PRO A 270 21.54 -24.35 4.74
CA PRO A 270 21.77 -25.65 5.34
C PRO A 270 23.18 -25.63 5.95
N ALA A 271 23.24 -25.82 7.28
CA ALA A 271 24.49 -25.87 8.02
C ALA A 271 25.44 -26.85 7.34
N ALA A 272 26.58 -26.33 6.86
CA ALA A 272 27.64 -27.14 6.32
C ALA A 272 28.00 -28.24 7.32
N ARG A 273 27.84 -29.51 6.91
CA ARG A 273 28.41 -30.65 7.61
C ARG A 273 29.90 -30.38 7.77
N LYS A 274 30.34 -30.06 9.00
CA LYS A 274 31.73 -30.25 9.37
C LYS A 274 31.96 -31.75 9.44
N ASP A 275 32.55 -32.29 8.38
CA ASP A 275 33.22 -33.58 8.38
C ASP A 275 34.27 -33.58 9.50
N LEU A 276 33.90 -34.17 10.64
CA LEU A 276 34.84 -34.61 11.66
C LEU A 276 35.38 -35.98 11.22
N SER A 277 36.23 -35.97 10.21
CA SER A 277 37.14 -37.08 9.96
C SER A 277 38.59 -36.57 10.02
N LYS A 278 39.40 -37.29 10.81
CA LYS A 278 40.85 -37.17 11.01
C LYS A 278 41.33 -36.14 12.04
N LYS A 279 41.64 -36.63 13.24
CA LYS A 279 43.02 -37.10 13.53
C LYS A 279 43.08 -37.90 14.84
N SER A 280 43.29 -39.19 14.67
CA SER A 280 43.95 -40.08 15.61
C SER A 280 45.46 -39.79 15.65
N GLY A 281 46.06 -40.05 16.83
CA GLY A 281 47.50 -40.19 17.05
C GLY A 281 48.18 -38.90 17.51
N GLY A 282 48.92 -38.87 18.62
CA GLY A 282 49.37 -39.92 19.51
C GLY A 282 50.49 -39.37 20.41
N ALA A 283 50.76 -40.12 21.47
CA ALA A 283 51.76 -39.92 22.53
C ALA A 283 51.49 -38.77 23.52
#